data_AF-A0A8K1YKB3-F1
#
_entry.id   AF-A0A8K1YKB3-F1
#
_cell.length_a   1.000
_cell.length_b   1.000
_cell.length_c   1.000
_cell.angle_alpha   90.00
_cell.angle_beta   90.00
_cell.angle_gamma   90.00
#
_symmetry.space_group_name_H-M   'P 1'
#
loop_
_entity.id
_entity.type
_entity.pdbx_description
1 polymer ?
#
loop_
_entity_poly.entity_id
_entity_poly.type
_entity_poly.pdbx_seq_one_letter_code
_entity_poly.pdbx_strand_id
1 'polypeptide(L)'
;IINDGKEDETCLRKYQKRCMLDMHQRLSFGPQYGYLSELETGEQFLETIEKERKTTTIIVHIYEDGIKGCDLLNNSLTCLAVEYSMVRFCKIKASNTGAGDRFSSDVLPTLLVYRGGELVSNFLCVTEQFN
;
A
#
# COMPACT_ATOMS: atom_id res chain seq x y z
N ILE A 1 -5.64 -51.26 -19.78
CA ILE A 1 -5.03 -50.53 -18.63
C ILE A 1 -4.26 -49.34 -19.21
N ILE A 2 -4.95 -48.26 -19.60
CA ILE A 2 -4.34 -47.01 -20.12
C ILE A 2 -5.19 -45.78 -19.69
N ASN A 3 -5.83 -45.83 -18.52
CA ASN A 3 -6.64 -44.70 -18.00
C ASN A 3 -6.02 -43.98 -16.79
N ASP A 4 -5.03 -44.61 -16.14
CA ASP A 4 -4.48 -44.15 -14.86
C ASP A 4 -3.68 -42.84 -14.99
N GLY A 5 -2.85 -42.71 -16.03
CA GLY A 5 -1.97 -41.53 -16.20
C GLY A 5 -2.67 -40.26 -16.68
N LYS A 6 -3.83 -40.36 -17.34
CA LYS A 6 -4.60 -39.17 -17.80
C LYS A 6 -5.50 -38.61 -16.71
N GLU A 7 -6.10 -39.47 -15.90
CA GLU A 7 -6.93 -39.07 -14.77
C GLU A 7 -6.09 -38.35 -13.70
N ASP A 8 -4.88 -38.85 -13.44
CA ASP A 8 -3.96 -38.26 -12.46
C ASP A 8 -3.48 -36.85 -12.87
N GLU A 9 -3.11 -36.64 -14.15
CA GLU A 9 -2.72 -35.31 -14.65
C GLU A 9 -3.88 -34.30 -14.58
N THR A 10 -5.12 -34.72 -14.86
CA THR A 10 -6.30 -33.86 -14.67
C THR A 10 -6.60 -33.55 -13.21
N CYS A 11 -6.35 -34.48 -12.29
CA CYS A 11 -6.49 -34.27 -10.85
C CYS A 11 -5.46 -33.28 -10.31
N LEU A 12 -4.19 -33.43 -10.69
CA LEU A 12 -3.11 -32.50 -10.35
C LEU A 12 -3.39 -31.08 -10.84
N ARG A 13 -3.82 -30.89 -12.10
CA ARG A 13 -4.19 -29.56 -12.63
C ARG A 13 -5.38 -28.93 -11.90
N LYS A 14 -6.39 -29.74 -11.53
CA LYS A 14 -7.54 -29.25 -10.74
C LYS A 14 -7.11 -28.81 -9.35
N TYR A 15 -6.24 -29.57 -8.69
CA TYR A 15 -5.70 -29.21 -7.38
C TYR A 15 -4.88 -27.92 -7.43
N GLN A 16 -3.96 -27.79 -8.41
CA GLN A 16 -3.17 -26.57 -8.61
C GLN A 16 -4.05 -25.33 -8.83
N LYS A 17 -5.07 -25.44 -9.70
CA LYS A 17 -6.05 -24.36 -9.91
C LYS A 17 -6.80 -24.02 -8.62
N ARG A 18 -7.22 -25.02 -7.84
CA ARG A 18 -7.92 -24.80 -6.58
C ARG A 18 -7.03 -24.07 -5.57
N CYS A 19 -5.77 -24.44 -5.43
CA CYS A 19 -4.84 -23.75 -4.53
C CYS A 19 -4.65 -22.27 -4.89
N MET A 20 -4.51 -21.93 -6.17
CA MET A 20 -4.42 -20.54 -6.61
C MET A 20 -5.70 -19.75 -6.33
N LEU A 21 -6.87 -20.37 -6.60
CA LEU A 21 -8.17 -19.74 -6.35
C LEU A 21 -8.45 -19.53 -4.87
N ASP A 22 -8.10 -20.51 -4.02
CA ASP A 22 -8.28 -20.43 -2.57
C ASP A 22 -7.39 -19.33 -1.96
N MET A 23 -6.13 -19.24 -2.41
CA MET A 23 -5.24 -18.13 -2.02
C MET A 23 -5.78 -16.78 -2.49
N HIS A 24 -6.25 -16.68 -3.74
CA HIS A 24 -6.84 -15.45 -4.25
C HIS A 24 -8.06 -15.02 -3.44
N GLN A 25 -9.00 -15.95 -3.17
CA GLN A 25 -10.18 -15.68 -2.35
C GLN A 25 -9.80 -15.18 -0.97
N ARG A 26 -8.90 -15.88 -0.26
CA ARG A 26 -8.47 -15.47 1.09
C ARG A 26 -7.83 -14.08 1.13
N LEU A 27 -7.20 -13.66 0.04
CA LEU A 27 -6.54 -12.35 -0.09
C LEU A 27 -7.45 -11.25 -0.65
N SER A 28 -8.60 -11.59 -1.26
CA SER A 28 -9.52 -10.62 -1.90
C SER A 28 -10.67 -10.17 -0.99
N PHE A 29 -10.72 -10.64 0.27
CA PHE A 29 -11.65 -10.14 1.27
C PHE A 29 -10.97 -9.13 2.20
N GLY A 30 -11.41 -7.87 2.13
CA GLY A 30 -10.89 -6.80 2.98
C GLY A 30 -11.73 -5.53 2.88
N PRO A 31 -11.54 -4.57 3.81
CA PRO A 31 -12.09 -3.24 3.65
C PRO A 31 -11.65 -2.65 2.31
N GLN A 32 -12.55 -1.91 1.66
CA GLN A 32 -12.25 -1.16 0.46
C GLN A 32 -12.22 0.33 0.82
N TYR A 33 -11.12 1.00 0.47
CA TYR A 33 -10.92 2.42 0.71
C TYR A 33 -11.30 3.18 -0.56
N GLY A 34 -10.49 3.08 -1.63
CA GLY A 34 -10.81 3.69 -2.92
C GLY A 34 -10.45 5.16 -3.05
N TYR A 35 -9.78 5.76 -2.06
CA TYR A 35 -9.43 7.19 -2.03
C TYR A 35 -8.12 7.45 -1.26
N LEU A 36 -7.52 8.61 -1.51
CA LEU A 36 -6.36 9.12 -0.77
C LEU A 36 -6.84 10.00 0.40
N SER A 37 -6.63 9.56 1.64
CA SER A 37 -7.06 10.30 2.83
C SER A 37 -5.97 11.24 3.37
N GLU A 38 -6.33 12.49 3.67
CA GLU A 38 -5.45 13.41 4.42
C GLU A 38 -5.44 13.04 5.91
N LEU A 39 -4.25 13.07 6.52
CA LEU A 39 -4.06 12.97 7.96
C LEU A 39 -3.55 14.32 8.47
N GLU A 40 -4.24 14.87 9.46
CA GLU A 40 -3.98 16.21 9.98
C GLU A 40 -2.95 16.23 11.12
N THR A 41 -2.70 15.09 11.76
CA THR A 41 -1.80 14.99 12.91
C THR A 41 -1.01 13.68 12.93
N GLY A 42 0.14 13.71 13.61
CA GLY A 42 0.93 12.51 13.91
C GLY A 42 0.17 11.46 14.72
N GLU A 43 -0.81 11.86 15.53
CA GLU A 43 -1.69 10.93 16.25
C GLU A 43 -2.59 10.16 15.27
N GLN A 44 -3.23 10.84 14.31
CA GLN A 44 -4.03 10.18 13.27
C GLN A 44 -3.18 9.24 12.40
N PHE A 45 -1.92 9.60 12.15
CA PHE A 45 -0.96 8.73 11.48
C PHE A 45 -0.69 7.44 12.26
N LEU A 46 -0.36 7.55 13.56
CA LEU A 46 -0.11 6.38 14.41
C LEU A 46 -1.36 5.50 14.54
N GLU A 47 -2.51 6.12 14.81
CA GLU A 47 -3.79 5.43 14.94
C GLU A 47 -4.13 4.65 13.67
N THR A 48 -3.90 5.24 12.50
CA THR A 48 -4.13 4.60 11.20
C THR A 48 -3.29 3.35 11.03
N ILE A 49 -2.05 3.32 11.52
CA ILE A 49 -1.18 2.15 11.41
C ILE A 49 -1.53 1.08 12.44
N GLU A 50 -1.80 1.47 13.68
CA GLU A 50 -2.02 0.55 14.80
C GLU A 50 -3.38 -0.15 14.75
N LYS A 51 -4.44 0.57 14.37
CA LYS A 51 -5.82 0.04 14.38
C LYS A 51 -6.20 -0.68 13.10
N GLU A 52 -5.35 -0.65 12.07
CA GLU A 52 -5.65 -1.27 10.80
C GLU A 52 -5.50 -2.79 10.82
N ARG A 53 -6.24 -3.48 9.94
CA ARG A 53 -6.11 -4.93 9.81
C ARG A 53 -4.69 -5.30 9.39
N LYS A 54 -4.11 -6.31 10.06
CA LYS A 54 -2.73 -6.75 9.79
C LYS A 54 -2.46 -7.17 8.33
N THR A 55 -3.51 -7.56 7.60
CA THR A 55 -3.42 -7.96 6.20
C THR A 55 -3.40 -6.79 5.23
N THR A 56 -3.93 -5.63 5.64
CA THR A 56 -4.00 -4.39 4.84
C THR A 56 -2.62 -3.78 4.70
N THR A 57 -2.30 -3.33 3.48
CA THR A 57 -1.12 -2.49 3.22
C THR A 57 -1.54 -1.03 3.32
N ILE A 58 -0.76 -0.24 4.04
CA ILE A 58 -0.97 1.20 4.18
C ILE A 58 0.19 1.91 3.50
N ILE A 59 -0.11 2.81 2.57
CA ILE A 59 0.87 3.66 1.91
C ILE A 59 0.65 5.08 2.40
N VAL A 60 1.67 5.68 3.01
CA VAL A 60 1.62 7.07 3.49
C VAL A 60 2.59 7.92 2.71
N HIS A 61 2.06 8.93 2.03
CA HIS A 61 2.85 10.00 1.43
C HIS A 61 3.06 11.12 2.43
N ILE A 62 4.30 11.31 2.86
CA ILE A 62 4.71 12.49 3.62
C ILE A 62 5.15 13.55 2.60
N TYR A 63 4.52 14.72 2.65
CA TYR A 63 4.67 15.78 1.65
C TYR A 63 4.75 17.16 2.29
N GLU A 64 5.06 18.19 1.51
CA GLU A 64 4.85 19.57 1.92
C GLU A 64 4.50 20.42 0.70
N ASP A 65 3.69 21.47 0.90
CA ASP A 65 3.27 22.33 -0.20
C ASP A 65 4.47 23.05 -0.83
N GLY A 66 4.48 23.16 -2.16
CA GLY A 66 5.57 23.82 -2.90
C GLY A 66 6.84 22.98 -3.08
N ILE A 67 6.93 21.79 -2.49
CA ILE A 67 8.00 20.84 -2.79
C ILE A 67 7.73 20.15 -4.12
N LYS A 68 8.69 20.24 -5.04
CA LYS A 68 8.61 19.64 -6.38
C LYS A 68 8.28 18.15 -6.27
N GLY A 69 7.31 17.70 -7.06
CA GLY A 69 6.95 16.29 -7.15
C GLY A 69 5.84 15.84 -6.19
N CYS A 70 5.59 16.57 -5.09
CA CYS A 70 4.51 16.23 -4.15
C CYS A 70 3.12 16.23 -4.82
N ASP A 71 2.80 17.27 -5.58
CA ASP A 71 1.49 17.36 -6.27
C ASP A 71 1.29 16.25 -7.31
N LEU A 72 2.37 15.91 -8.04
CA LEU A 72 2.34 14.85 -9.03
C LEU A 72 2.13 13.48 -8.37
N LEU A 73 2.82 13.23 -7.25
CA LEU A 73 2.67 12.00 -6.50
C LEU A 73 1.28 11.91 -5.87
N ASN A 74 0.73 13.00 -5.32
CA ASN A 74 -0.64 13.08 -4.82
C ASN A 74 -1.67 12.67 -5.89
N ASN A 75 -1.55 13.22 -7.11
CA ASN A 75 -2.44 12.86 -8.22
C ASN A 75 -2.32 11.39 -8.60
N SER A 76 -1.09 10.88 -8.69
CA SER A 76 -0.82 9.47 -9.01
C SER A 76 -1.41 8.52 -7.96
N LEU A 77 -1.20 8.83 -6.67
CA LEU A 77 -1.75 8.05 -5.56
C LEU A 77 -3.28 8.12 -5.48
N THR A 78 -3.88 9.24 -5.89
CA THR A 78 -5.34 9.36 -5.99
C THR A 78 -5.90 8.38 -7.02
N CYS A 79 -5.26 8.26 -8.19
CA CYS A 79 -5.63 7.26 -9.20
C CYS A 79 -5.40 5.83 -8.69
N LEU A 80 -4.23 5.56 -8.09
CA LEU A 80 -3.90 4.24 -7.55
C LEU A 80 -4.85 3.82 -6.42
N ALA A 81 -5.34 4.75 -5.60
CA ALA A 81 -6.29 4.44 -4.54
C ALA A 81 -7.60 3.86 -5.08
N VAL A 82 -8.07 4.35 -6.23
CA VAL A 82 -9.25 3.83 -6.93
C VAL A 82 -8.98 2.44 -7.50
N GLU A 83 -7.83 2.24 -8.14
CA GLU A 83 -7.46 0.97 -8.77
C GLU A 83 -7.18 -0.14 -7.74
N TYR A 84 -6.50 0.19 -6.65
CA TYR A 84 -6.08 -0.73 -5.59
C TYR A 84 -6.88 -0.49 -4.30
N SER A 85 -8.20 -0.66 -4.38
CA SER A 85 -9.11 -0.32 -3.27
C SER A 85 -8.83 -1.07 -1.96
N MET A 86 -8.09 -2.19 -1.99
CA MET A 86 -7.70 -2.95 -0.79
C MET A 86 -6.47 -2.38 -0.06
N VAL A 87 -5.78 -1.43 -0.67
CA VAL A 87 -4.66 -0.70 -0.09
C VAL A 87 -5.20 0.61 0.48
N ARG A 88 -4.76 0.97 1.68
CA ARG A 88 -5.11 2.24 2.29
C ARG A 88 -4.07 3.28 1.91
N PHE A 89 -4.48 4.31 1.17
CA PHE A 89 -3.62 5.41 0.78
C PHE A 89 -3.88 6.61 1.68
N CYS A 90 -2.83 7.13 2.30
CA CYS A 90 -2.87 8.32 3.13
C CYS A 90 -1.84 9.33 2.66
N LYS A 91 -2.07 10.61 2.97
CA LYS A 91 -1.07 11.66 2.89
C LYS A 91 -1.06 12.51 4.15
N ILE A 92 0.09 13.07 4.49
CA ILE A 92 0.28 13.93 5.66
C ILE A 92 1.35 14.96 5.36
N LYS A 93 1.12 16.21 5.77
CA LYS A 93 2.17 17.23 5.69
C LYS A 93 3.31 16.90 6.63
N ALA A 94 4.55 17.12 6.21
CA ALA A 94 5.76 16.90 7.01
C ALA A 94 5.67 17.67 8.34
N SER A 95 5.18 18.91 8.29
CA SER A 95 4.87 19.76 9.43
C SER A 95 3.84 19.17 10.42
N ASN A 96 2.92 18.33 9.94
CA ASN A 96 1.86 17.70 10.74
C ASN A 96 2.27 16.34 11.35
N THR A 97 3.42 15.78 10.97
CA THR A 97 3.88 14.46 11.47
C THR A 97 4.27 14.47 12.95
N GLY A 98 4.56 15.63 13.53
CA GLY A 98 5.22 15.75 14.83
C GLY A 98 6.72 15.43 14.80
N ALA A 99 7.29 15.20 13.60
CA ALA A 99 8.69 14.87 13.37
C ALA A 99 9.31 15.73 12.26
N GLY A 100 8.95 17.02 12.20
CA GLY A 100 9.35 17.94 11.12
C GLY A 100 10.86 17.96 10.84
N ASP A 101 11.69 17.91 11.89
CA ASP A 101 13.16 17.90 11.75
C ASP A 101 13.69 16.65 11.02
N ARG A 102 12.92 15.56 10.98
CA ARG A 102 13.29 14.31 10.29
C ARG A 102 12.81 14.27 8.84
N PHE A 103 11.86 15.14 8.48
CA PHE A 103 11.27 15.24 7.14
C PHE A 103 11.53 16.63 6.57
N SER A 104 12.81 16.98 6.44
CA SER A 104 13.24 18.19 5.73
C SER A 104 12.89 18.13 4.24
N SER A 105 12.95 19.25 3.55
CA SER A 105 12.73 19.33 2.10
C SER A 105 13.59 18.36 1.30
N ASP A 106 14.78 18.02 1.79
CA ASP A 106 15.78 17.21 1.09
C ASP A 106 15.46 15.72 1.05
N VAL A 107 14.45 15.27 1.82
CA VAL A 107 13.99 13.88 1.81
C VAL A 107 12.59 13.73 1.20
N LEU A 108 11.91 14.84 0.95
CA LEU A 108 10.55 14.86 0.40
C LEU A 108 10.56 14.82 -1.14
N PRO A 109 9.51 14.26 -1.78
CA PRO A 109 8.41 13.51 -1.16
C PRO A 109 8.87 12.15 -0.62
N THR A 110 8.43 11.80 0.59
CA THR A 110 8.70 10.49 1.21
C THR A 110 7.48 9.60 1.10
N LEU A 111 7.68 8.33 0.74
CA LEU A 111 6.64 7.30 0.72
C LEU A 111 6.98 6.20 1.73
N LEU A 112 6.10 6.00 2.70
CA LEU A 112 6.20 4.93 3.69
C LEU A 112 5.20 3.83 3.38
N VAL A 113 5.63 2.58 3.50
CA VAL A 113 4.76 1.41 3.32
C VAL A 113 4.72 0.63 4.61
N TYR A 114 3.53 0.45 5.17
CA TYR A 114 3.28 -0.32 6.38
C TYR A 114 2.40 -1.54 6.09
N ARG A 115 2.64 -2.62 6.84
CA ARG A 115 1.77 -3.80 6.87
C ARG A 115 1.88 -4.48 8.22
N GLY A 116 0.76 -4.86 8.83
CA GLY A 116 0.81 -5.55 10.13
C GLY A 116 1.29 -4.69 11.30
N GLY A 117 1.29 -3.36 11.16
CA GLY A 117 1.88 -2.43 12.13
C GLY A 117 3.39 -2.21 11.96
N GLU A 118 4.02 -2.90 11.00
CA GLU A 118 5.46 -2.81 10.75
C GLU A 118 5.76 -1.97 9.51
N LEU A 119 6.87 -1.22 9.54
CA LEU A 119 7.38 -0.50 8.38
C LEU A 119 8.06 -1.49 7.44
N VAL A 120 7.46 -1.68 6.26
CA VAL A 120 7.95 -2.58 5.20
C VAL A 120 8.93 -1.87 4.29
N SER A 121 8.68 -0.61 3.94
CA SER A 121 9.54 0.16 3.04
C SER A 121 9.48 1.65 3.33
N ASN A 122 10.60 2.32 3.07
CA ASN A 122 10.77 3.76 3.24
C ASN A 122 11.51 4.31 2.01
N PHE A 123 10.80 5.04 1.16
CA PHE A 123 11.34 5.65 -0.06
C PHE A 123 11.48 7.16 0.16
N LEU A 124 12.71 7.63 0.23
CA LEU A 124 13.03 9.06 0.29
C LEU A 124 13.15 9.60 -1.14
N CYS A 125 12.77 10.87 -1.34
CA CYS A 125 12.82 11.55 -2.64
C CYS A 125 12.25 10.67 -3.77
N VAL A 126 11.11 10.00 -3.52
CA VAL A 126 10.64 8.89 -4.37
C VAL A 126 10.46 9.30 -5.83
N THR A 127 10.23 10.59 -6.09
CA THR A 127 10.12 11.12 -7.44
C THR A 127 11.39 11.06 -8.27
N GLU A 128 12.57 10.94 -7.65
CA GLU A 128 13.84 10.72 -8.36
C GLU A 128 13.95 9.31 -8.99
N GLN A 129 13.05 8.40 -8.61
CA GLN A 129 12.99 7.04 -9.15
C GLN A 129 12.12 6.93 -10.42
N PHE A 130 11.38 7.99 -10.76
CA PHE A 130 10.55 8.07 -11.95
C PHE A 130 11.29 8.89 -13.02
N ASN A 131 12.32 8.31 -13.63
CA ASN A 131 13.01 8.88 -14.80
C ASN A 131 12.16 8.76 -16.06
#